data_AF-A0A357NBQ1-F1
#
_entry.id   AF-A0A357NBQ1-F1
#
_cell.length_a   1.000
_cell.length_b   1.000
_cell.length_c   1.000
_cell.angle_alpha   90.00
_cell.angle_beta   90.00
_cell.angle_gamma   90.00
#
_symmetry.space_group_name_H-M   'P 1'
#
loop_
_entity.id
_entity.type
_entity.pdbx_description
1 polymer ?
#
loop_
_entity_poly.entity_id
_entity_poly.type
_entity_poly.pdbx_seq_one_letter_code
_entity_poly.pdbx_strand_id
1 'polypeptide(L)'
;MAQSVMKTVIAKYRSVQSNEHPWSKIVFKRPEYDLVWNRDYSLVKGLFSVNTLGGRVKVPFHAEGMEQYFDGAWTFGTAKLVHKHSKYFL
;
A
#
# COMPACT_ATOMS: atom_id res chain seq x y z
N MET A 1 0.25 7.04 -6.30
CA MET A 1 1.36 6.91 -5.34
C MET A 1 1.49 8.11 -4.41
N ALA A 2 1.79 9.33 -4.91
CA ALA A 2 2.09 10.49 -4.05
C ALA A 2 0.98 10.83 -3.04
N GLN A 3 -0.30 10.72 -3.43
CA GLN A 3 -1.40 11.07 -2.53
C GLN A 3 -1.52 10.16 -1.30
N SER A 4 -1.41 8.84 -1.43
CA SER A 4 -1.52 7.94 -0.27
C SER A 4 -0.43 8.18 0.74
N VAL A 5 0.81 8.29 0.25
CA VAL A 5 1.99 8.54 1.09
C VAL A 5 1.84 9.87 1.84
N MET A 6 1.48 10.94 1.13
CA MET A 6 1.23 12.25 1.76
C MET A 6 0.13 12.17 2.83
N LYS A 7 -0.98 11.47 2.56
CA LYS A 7 -2.08 11.29 3.52
C LYS A 7 -1.62 10.54 4.76
N THR A 8 -0.84 9.46 4.61
CA THR A 8 -0.28 8.71 5.75
C THR A 8 0.63 9.60 6.60
N VAL A 9 1.52 10.38 5.99
CA VAL A 9 2.42 11.28 6.70
C VAL A 9 1.64 12.35 7.47
N ILE A 10 0.69 13.03 6.81
CA ILE A 10 -0.16 14.04 7.44
C ILE A 10 -0.97 13.44 8.60
N ALA A 11 -1.54 12.26 8.42
CA ALA A 11 -2.31 11.57 9.45
C ALA A 11 -1.44 11.24 10.67
N LYS A 12 -0.17 10.85 10.49
CA LYS A 12 0.74 10.60 11.61
C LYS A 12 1.09 11.87 12.38
N TYR A 13 1.38 12.97 11.70
CA TYR A 13 1.60 14.26 12.37
C TYR A 13 0.36 14.74 13.13
N ARG A 14 -0.83 14.62 12.53
CA ARG A 14 -2.10 14.91 13.22
C ARG A 14 -2.29 14.05 14.46
N SER A 15 -1.99 12.75 14.38
CA SER A 15 -2.06 11.84 15.52
C SER A 15 -1.10 12.25 16.65
N VAL A 16 0.14 12.59 16.34
CA VAL A 16 1.11 13.10 17.35
C VAL A 16 0.57 14.35 18.04
N GLN A 17 0.04 15.30 17.27
CA GLN A 17 -0.56 16.53 17.80
C GLN A 17 -1.78 16.25 18.69
N SER A 18 -2.70 15.38 18.26
CA SER A 18 -3.91 15.04 19.03
C SER A 18 -3.61 14.26 20.32
N ASN A 19 -2.45 13.63 20.43
CA ASN A 19 -2.00 12.92 21.64
C ASN A 19 -1.05 13.78 22.50
N GLU A 20 -0.93 15.09 22.22
CA GLU A 20 -0.12 16.05 22.98
C GLU A 20 1.37 15.67 23.10
N HIS A 21 1.88 14.89 22.15
CA HIS A 21 3.29 14.55 22.09
C HIS A 21 4.12 15.76 21.61
N PRO A 22 5.36 15.94 22.11
CA PRO A 22 6.26 16.99 21.62
C PRO A 22 6.48 16.89 20.11
N TRP A 23 6.55 18.05 19.45
CA TRP A 23 6.87 18.11 18.04
C TRP A 23 8.23 17.46 17.77
N SER A 24 8.24 16.48 16.88
CA SER A 24 9.45 15.76 16.49
C SER A 24 9.35 15.26 15.06
N LYS A 25 10.50 15.03 14.42
CA LYS A 25 10.56 14.43 13.09
C LYS A 25 10.11 12.97 13.17
N ILE A 26 8.97 12.67 12.55
CA ILE A 26 8.45 11.29 12.49
C ILE A 26 9.34 10.45 11.56
N VAL A 27 9.80 9.30 12.05
CA VAL A 27 10.60 8.33 11.30
C VAL A 27 9.79 7.05 11.09
N PHE A 28 9.59 6.69 9.82
CA PHE A 28 8.94 5.44 9.44
C PHE A 28 9.98 4.33 9.37
N LYS A 29 9.95 3.39 10.32
CA LYS A 29 10.95 2.31 10.43
C LYS A 29 10.79 1.22 9.37
N ARG A 30 9.56 1.02 8.88
CA ARG A 30 9.24 -0.05 7.92
C ARG A 30 8.99 0.56 6.54
N PRO A 31 9.52 -0.04 5.46
CA PRO A 31 9.16 0.31 4.10
C PRO A 31 7.78 -0.26 3.78
N GLU A 32 6.74 0.40 4.30
CA GLU A 32 5.34 0.03 4.09
C GLU A 32 4.48 1.26 3.78
N TYR A 33 3.45 1.09 2.96
CA TYR A 33 2.42 2.12 2.78
C TYR A 33 1.13 1.53 2.17
N ASP A 34 0.05 2.29 2.27
CA ASP A 34 -1.28 1.86 1.84
C ASP A 34 -1.56 2.26 0.38
N LEU A 35 -2.07 1.30 -0.40
CA LEU A 35 -2.44 1.41 -1.80
C LEU A 35 -3.96 1.33 -1.93
N VAL A 36 -4.58 2.33 -2.55
CA VAL A 36 -6.03 2.33 -2.77
C VAL A 36 -6.39 1.68 -4.10
N TRP A 37 -7.39 0.79 -4.09
CA TRP A 37 -7.90 0.11 -5.27
C TRP A 37 -8.33 1.09 -6.37
N ASN A 38 -8.08 0.73 -7.62
CA ASN A 38 -8.27 1.52 -8.85
C ASN A 38 -7.44 2.82 -8.95
N ARG A 39 -6.94 3.38 -7.84
CA ARG A 39 -6.09 4.58 -7.82
C ARG A 39 -4.61 4.22 -7.83
N ASP A 40 -4.16 3.50 -6.81
CA ASP A 40 -2.74 3.19 -6.62
C ASP A 40 -2.40 1.78 -7.10
N TYR A 41 -3.35 0.85 -7.04
CA TYR A 41 -3.21 -0.47 -7.62
C TYR A 41 -4.51 -0.94 -8.27
N SER A 42 -4.40 -1.85 -9.23
CA SER A 42 -5.52 -2.57 -9.83
C SER A 42 -5.07 -3.95 -10.31
N LEU A 43 -6.00 -4.88 -10.54
CA LEU A 43 -5.73 -6.17 -11.17
C LEU A 43 -6.31 -6.14 -12.59
N VAL A 44 -5.44 -6.26 -13.60
CA VAL A 44 -5.83 -6.16 -15.01
C VAL A 44 -5.23 -7.33 -15.78
N LYS A 45 -6.09 -8.18 -16.37
CA LYS A 45 -5.67 -9.36 -17.15
C LYS A 45 -4.70 -10.27 -16.36
N GLY A 46 -4.97 -10.50 -15.07
CA GLY A 46 -4.13 -11.34 -14.20
C GLY A 46 -2.79 -10.71 -13.78
N LEU A 47 -2.58 -9.42 -14.03
CA LEU A 47 -1.37 -8.68 -13.62
C LEU A 47 -1.75 -7.57 -12.65
N PHE A 48 -1.00 -7.43 -11.56
CA PHE A 48 -1.14 -6.27 -10.70
C PHE A 48 -0.51 -5.05 -11.36
N SER A 49 -1.31 -4.02 -11.56
CA SER A 49 -0.91 -2.73 -12.08
C SER A 49 -0.71 -1.77 -10.90
N VAL A 50 0.53 -1.57 -10.46
CA VAL A 50 0.88 -0.80 -9.27
C VAL A 50 1.55 0.52 -9.66
N ASN A 51 1.15 1.62 -9.02
CA ASN A 51 1.81 2.91 -9.20
C ASN A 51 3.16 2.94 -8.48
N THR A 52 4.21 3.35 -9.18
CA THR A 52 5.56 3.61 -8.67
C THR A 52 5.96 5.08 -8.86
N LEU A 53 7.13 5.49 -8.36
CA LEU A 53 7.69 6.82 -8.64
C LEU A 53 8.02 6.99 -10.13
N GLY A 54 8.32 5.90 -10.84
CA GLY A 54 8.56 5.89 -12.29
C GLY A 54 7.30 5.72 -13.13
N GLY A 55 6.10 5.83 -12.54
CA GLY A 55 4.83 5.55 -13.20
C GLY A 55 4.28 4.17 -12.89
N ARG A 56 3.26 3.74 -13.65
CA ARG A 56 2.52 2.51 -13.37
C ARG A 56 3.21 1.30 -13.97
N VAL A 57 3.52 0.30 -13.16
CA VAL A 57 4.14 -0.97 -13.59
C VAL A 57 3.12 -2.09 -13.53
N LYS A 58 3.22 -3.05 -14.45
CA LYS A 58 2.43 -4.28 -14.43
C LYS A 58 3.34 -5.44 -14.03
N VAL A 59 2.97 -6.14 -12.97
CA VAL A 59 3.79 -7.22 -12.40
C VAL A 59 2.96 -8.49 -12.24
N PRO A 60 3.55 -9.67 -12.51
CA PRO A 60 2.97 -10.93 -12.10
C PRO A 60 2.99 -11.04 -10.57
N PHE A 61 2.16 -11.94 -10.03
CA PHE A 61 2.08 -12.19 -8.60
C PHE A 61 1.92 -13.67 -8.31
N HIS A 62 2.25 -14.05 -7.08
CA HIS A 62 1.98 -15.38 -6.54
C HIS A 62 0.74 -15.30 -5.66
N ALA A 63 -0.21 -16.22 -5.87
CA ALA A 63 -1.46 -16.31 -5.12
C ALA A 63 -1.45 -17.45 -4.08
N GLU A 64 -0.32 -18.14 -3.91
CA GLU A 64 -0.19 -19.31 -3.03
C GLU A 64 -0.69 -19.01 -1.61
N GLY A 65 -1.72 -19.73 -1.17
CA GLY A 65 -2.36 -19.58 0.14
C GLY A 65 -3.36 -18.42 0.24
N MET A 66 -3.63 -17.72 -0.86
CA MET A 66 -4.57 -16.60 -0.97
C MET A 66 -5.60 -16.80 -2.08
N GLU A 67 -5.64 -17.97 -2.71
CA GLU A 67 -6.47 -18.29 -3.88
C GLU A 67 -7.96 -18.03 -3.62
N GLN A 68 -8.43 -18.29 -2.39
CA GLN A 68 -9.82 -18.01 -1.99
C GLN A 68 -10.23 -16.54 -2.10
N TYR A 69 -9.27 -15.60 -2.18
CA TYR A 69 -9.57 -14.18 -2.33
C TYR A 69 -9.62 -13.73 -3.79
N PHE A 70 -9.33 -14.64 -4.73
CA PHE A 70 -9.33 -14.40 -6.18
C PHE A 70 -10.47 -15.15 -6.91
N ASP A 71 -11.42 -15.72 -6.18
CA ASP A 71 -12.59 -16.44 -6.71
C ASP A 71 -13.69 -15.51 -7.26
N GLY A 72 -13.57 -14.20 -7.04
CA GLY A 72 -14.53 -13.19 -7.47
C GLY A 72 -15.67 -12.94 -6.47
N ALA A 73 -15.71 -13.64 -5.34
CA ALA A 73 -16.68 -13.39 -4.26
C ALA A 73 -16.35 -12.11 -3.46
N TRP A 74 -15.12 -11.60 -3.60
CA TRP A 74 -14.60 -10.47 -2.83
C TRP A 74 -14.42 -9.21 -3.68
N THR A 75 -14.43 -8.07 -3.00
CA THR A 75 -14.08 -6.78 -3.61
C THR A 75 -12.76 -6.29 -3.05
N PHE A 76 -11.88 -5.84 -3.94
CA PHE A 76 -10.59 -5.29 -3.54
C PHE A 76 -10.76 -3.91 -2.89
N GLY A 77 -10.13 -3.74 -1.74
CA GLY A 77 -10.13 -2.51 -0.95
C GLY A 77 -8.75 -1.84 -0.92
N THR A 78 -8.38 -1.34 0.25
CA THR A 78 -7.02 -0.83 0.46
C THR A 78 -6.07 -1.99 0.73
N ALA A 79 -4.98 -2.07 0.00
CA ALA A 79 -3.89 -3.04 0.21
C ALA A 79 -2.73 -2.36 0.92
N LYS A 80 -1.90 -3.12 1.65
CA LYS A 80 -0.68 -2.57 2.26
C LYS A 80 0.53 -3.16 1.55
N LEU A 81 1.26 -2.33 0.82
CA LEU A 81 2.52 -2.75 0.24
C LEU A 81 3.56 -2.86 1.34
N VAL A 82 4.10 -4.06 1.55
CA VAL A 82 5.20 -4.31 2.48
C VAL A 82 6.35 -5.02 1.78
N HIS A 83 7.58 -4.71 2.19
CA HIS A 83 8.77 -5.44 1.74
C HIS A 83 9.32 -6.30 2.88
N LYS A 84 9.32 -7.63 2.71
CA LYS A 84 9.76 -8.60 3.73
C LYS A 84 10.45 -9.77 3.05
N HIS A 85 11.51 -10.32 3.64
CA HIS A 85 12.24 -11.47 3.11
C HIS A 85 12.61 -11.32 1.61
N SER A 86 13.04 -10.12 1.22
CA SER A 86 13.39 -9.76 -0.17
C SER A 86 12.25 -9.93 -1.18
N LYS A 87 10.99 -9.87 -0.72
CA LYS A 87 9.77 -9.96 -1.54
C LYS A 87 8.82 -8.82 -1.19
N TYR A 88 7.99 -8.46 -2.16
CA TYR A 88 6.90 -7.50 -1.97
C TYR A 88 5.58 -8.24 -1.81
N PHE A 89 4.75 -7.77 -0.87
CA PHE A 89 3.41 -8.29 -0.61
C PHE A 89 2.42 -7.13 -0.65
N LEU A 90 1.24 -7.38 -1.22
CA LEU A 90 0.08 -6.48 -1.16
C LEU A 90 -0.98 -7.04 -0.21
#